data_AF-A0A232LSM3-F1
#
_entry.id   AF-A0A232LSM3-F1
#
_cell.length_a   1.000
_cell.length_b   1.000
_cell.length_c   1.000
_cell.angle_alpha   90.00
_cell.angle_beta   90.00
_cell.angle_gamma   90.00
#
_symmetry.space_group_name_H-M   'P 1'
#
loop_
_entity.id
_entity.type
_entity.pdbx_description
1 polymer ?
#
loop_
_entity_poly.entity_id
_entity_poly.type
_entity_poly.pdbx_seq_one_letter_code
_entity_poly.pdbx_strand_id
1 'polypeptide(L)'
;MALASPPRMCSMTTARLPRALLGDWGLIRRPNSSSLWLMPVGLLNDELKMAAEEESKSGGQEGTEGHQESKKQKPHPLEICKLRIIDRLFLLKHCTARFANTTKRYPLTRMIPFRWRPPHGPMTTREMKNIVWREDMPSFVLKHMRKVVVKELKETCLNVNNSDARHCVWTTVELRENSPASLAYGLQNMKDLDNMECGGILIMGSMSLKQNIEDAVKDITADDLPARGVSGPDIPSGSRLSAGQCSPEIGESRGTQSESMGSAFPSSSTSNSAAERPSCSISSIFPHFTTLPQRGSKVPVFDLSALLTDSEREELRKHHPRFREAALFFLPKETITTGAMLALWKLKGFFMYDEELLHQDSDPLR
;
A
#
# COMPACT_ATOMS: atom_id res chain seq x y z
N MET A 1 9.56 17.49 -12.39
CA MET A 1 8.82 16.38 -13.05
C MET A 1 7.30 16.44 -12.83
N ALA A 2 6.74 15.95 -11.71
CA ALA A 2 5.28 15.76 -11.55
C ALA A 2 4.41 16.99 -11.92
N LEU A 3 4.74 18.16 -11.38
CA LEU A 3 3.97 19.40 -11.56
C LEU A 3 4.03 19.96 -12.99
N ALA A 4 5.04 19.58 -13.79
CA ALA A 4 5.14 19.96 -15.19
C ALA A 4 4.25 19.10 -16.12
N SER A 5 3.64 18.03 -15.61
CA SER A 5 2.69 17.23 -16.40
C SER A 5 1.38 18.00 -16.63
N PRO A 6 0.83 18.04 -17.86
CA PRO A 6 -0.32 18.88 -18.17
C PRO A 6 -1.52 18.65 -17.24
N PRO A 7 -2.16 19.71 -16.70
CA PRO A 7 -3.35 19.56 -15.86
C PRO A 7 -4.49 18.82 -16.55
N ARG A 8 -5.16 17.94 -15.80
CA ARG A 8 -6.33 17.16 -16.24
C ARG A 8 -7.38 17.16 -15.13
N MET A 9 -8.65 17.01 -15.52
CA MET A 9 -9.78 16.97 -14.59
C MET A 9 -9.91 15.59 -13.95
N CYS A 10 -10.03 15.53 -12.62
CA CYS A 10 -10.42 14.33 -11.90
C CYS A 10 -11.89 14.01 -12.18
N SER A 11 -12.18 12.79 -12.62
CA SER A 11 -13.53 12.31 -12.97
C SER A 11 -14.43 12.05 -11.75
N MET A 12 -13.89 12.10 -10.53
CA MET A 12 -14.66 11.99 -9.28
C MET A 12 -14.85 13.34 -8.59
N THR A 13 -13.79 14.13 -8.44
CA THR A 13 -13.78 15.37 -7.63
C THR A 13 -13.84 16.65 -8.45
N THR A 14 -13.89 16.56 -9.80
CA THR A 14 -13.85 17.66 -10.80
C THR A 14 -12.65 18.62 -10.74
N ALA A 15 -11.85 18.57 -9.68
CA ALA A 15 -10.59 19.31 -9.52
C ALA A 15 -9.62 19.06 -10.69
N ARG A 16 -8.89 20.11 -11.08
CA ARG A 16 -7.82 20.03 -12.10
C ARG A 16 -6.48 19.80 -11.41
N LEU A 17 -5.81 18.69 -11.73
CA LEU A 17 -4.53 18.30 -11.15
C LEU A 17 -3.53 17.93 -12.25
N PRO A 18 -2.20 18.11 -12.06
CA PRO A 18 -1.18 17.59 -12.97
C PRO A 18 -1.38 16.10 -13.25
N ARG A 19 -1.32 15.66 -14.53
CA ARG A 19 -1.61 14.28 -14.94
C ARG A 19 -0.87 13.22 -14.13
N ALA A 20 0.36 13.49 -13.69
CA ALA A 20 1.17 12.56 -12.89
C ALA A 20 0.53 12.18 -11.54
N LEU A 21 -0.35 13.01 -10.99
CA LEU A 21 -1.06 12.80 -9.72
C LEU A 21 -2.42 12.08 -9.90
N LEU A 22 -2.76 11.66 -11.13
CA LEU A 22 -4.03 11.03 -11.47
C LEU A 22 -3.81 9.62 -12.02
N GLY A 23 -4.38 8.62 -11.36
CA GLY A 23 -4.47 7.25 -11.84
C GLY A 23 -5.21 7.15 -13.18
N ASP A 24 -4.80 6.18 -13.99
CA ASP A 24 -5.56 5.71 -15.15
C ASP A 24 -6.56 4.64 -14.69
N TRP A 25 -7.84 4.89 -14.87
CA TRP A 25 -8.92 3.97 -14.52
C TRP A 25 -9.72 3.58 -15.77
N GLY A 26 -10.21 2.34 -15.85
CA GLY A 26 -10.85 1.81 -17.05
C GLY A 26 -11.80 0.65 -16.75
N LEU A 27 -12.55 0.21 -17.76
CA LEU A 27 -13.55 -0.85 -17.60
C LEU A 27 -12.99 -2.20 -18.07
N ILE A 28 -12.80 -3.12 -17.12
CA ILE A 28 -12.36 -4.50 -17.36
C ILE A 28 -13.58 -5.43 -17.36
N ARG A 29 -13.68 -6.33 -18.34
CA ARG A 29 -14.68 -7.43 -18.30
C ARG A 29 -14.20 -8.51 -17.34
N ARG A 30 -15.06 -8.93 -16.39
CA ARG A 30 -14.73 -10.06 -15.51
C ARG A 30 -14.86 -11.37 -16.30
N PRO A 31 -13.90 -12.31 -16.23
CA PRO A 31 -14.06 -13.65 -16.78
C PRO A 31 -15.39 -14.29 -16.34
N ASN A 32 -16.06 -14.96 -17.27
CA ASN A 32 -17.34 -15.64 -17.04
C ASN A 32 -18.50 -14.73 -16.56
N SER A 33 -18.46 -13.41 -16.81
CA SER A 33 -19.54 -12.50 -16.42
C SER A 33 -19.76 -11.34 -17.41
N SER A 34 -21.03 -10.93 -17.57
CA SER A 34 -21.39 -9.73 -18.35
C SER A 34 -21.23 -8.41 -17.59
N SER A 35 -20.56 -8.42 -16.43
CA SER A 35 -20.27 -7.24 -15.61
C SER A 35 -18.96 -6.57 -16.01
N LEU A 36 -18.95 -5.23 -16.02
CA LEU A 36 -17.77 -4.40 -16.24
C LEU A 36 -17.29 -3.83 -14.90
N TRP A 37 -16.06 -4.14 -14.50
CA TRP A 37 -15.47 -3.59 -13.30
C TRP A 37 -14.73 -2.29 -13.64
N LEU A 38 -15.06 -1.19 -12.93
CA LEU A 38 -14.26 0.04 -13.00
C LEU A 38 -13.01 -0.13 -12.13
N MET A 39 -11.84 -0.23 -12.77
CA MET A 39 -10.60 -0.68 -12.17
C MET A 39 -9.44 0.31 -12.42
N PRO A 40 -8.43 0.38 -11.54
CA PRO A 40 -7.23 1.20 -11.72
C PRO A 40 -6.28 0.59 -12.77
N VAL A 41 -6.67 0.56 -14.05
CA VAL A 41 -5.88 -0.05 -15.14
C VAL A 41 -4.43 0.45 -15.21
N GLY A 42 -4.15 1.66 -14.73
CA GLY A 42 -2.80 2.22 -14.61
C GLY A 42 -1.87 1.47 -13.65
N LEU A 43 -2.42 0.74 -12.67
CA LEU A 43 -1.68 -0.13 -11.75
C LEU A 43 -1.62 -1.60 -12.23
N LEU A 44 -2.43 -1.95 -13.23
CA LEU A 44 -2.60 -3.33 -13.73
C LEU A 44 -1.98 -3.53 -15.13
N ASN A 45 -1.24 -2.54 -15.65
CA ASN A 45 -0.71 -2.57 -17.02
C ASN A 45 0.11 -3.81 -17.35
N ASP A 46 0.87 -4.36 -16.39
CA ASP A 46 1.69 -5.55 -16.64
C ASP A 46 0.85 -6.83 -16.68
N GLU A 47 -0.08 -6.99 -15.75
CA GLU A 47 -1.03 -8.12 -15.70
C GLU A 47 -1.95 -8.14 -16.93
N LEU A 48 -2.38 -6.97 -17.40
CA LEU A 48 -3.19 -6.82 -18.61
C LEU A 48 -2.40 -7.13 -19.89
N LYS A 49 -1.10 -6.81 -19.96
CA LYS A 49 -0.23 -7.22 -21.08
C LYS A 49 -0.05 -8.73 -21.11
N MET A 50 0.27 -9.35 -19.96
CA MET A 50 0.47 -10.80 -19.86
C MET A 50 -0.77 -11.56 -20.33
N ALA A 51 -1.97 -11.16 -19.88
CA ALA A 51 -3.22 -11.75 -20.32
C ALA A 51 -3.44 -11.62 -21.85
N ALA A 52 -3.20 -10.43 -22.43
CA ALA A 52 -3.33 -10.21 -23.87
C ALA A 52 -2.30 -11.04 -24.69
N GLU A 53 -1.10 -11.25 -24.15
CA GLU A 53 -0.10 -12.13 -24.76
C GLU A 53 -0.47 -13.63 -24.65
N GLU A 54 -1.15 -14.06 -23.60
CA GLU A 54 -1.65 -15.43 -23.42
C GLU A 54 -2.84 -15.73 -24.34
N GLU A 55 -3.79 -14.80 -24.48
CA GLU A 55 -4.85 -14.86 -25.50
C GLU A 55 -4.26 -14.93 -26.92
N SER A 56 -3.19 -14.17 -27.19
CA SER A 56 -2.50 -14.19 -28.49
C SER A 56 -1.78 -15.51 -28.81
N LYS A 57 -1.41 -16.30 -27.79
CA LYS A 57 -0.66 -17.58 -27.94
C LYS A 57 -1.58 -18.80 -28.03
N SER A 58 -2.82 -18.70 -27.53
CA SER A 58 -3.76 -19.83 -27.45
C SER A 58 -4.66 -20.02 -28.69
N GLY A 59 -4.79 -19.00 -29.56
CA GLY A 59 -5.55 -19.09 -30.81
C GLY A 59 -4.83 -19.74 -32.00
N GLY A 60 -3.74 -20.48 -31.77
CA GLY A 60 -2.73 -20.82 -32.77
C GLY A 60 -2.74 -22.26 -33.33
N GLN A 61 -3.88 -22.97 -33.39
CA GLN A 61 -3.88 -24.35 -33.86
C GLN A 61 -5.17 -24.84 -34.56
N GLU A 62 -5.37 -24.41 -35.81
CA GLU A 62 -5.74 -25.29 -36.94
C GLU A 62 -5.49 -24.52 -38.25
N GLY A 63 -5.07 -25.22 -39.31
CA GLY A 63 -4.35 -24.60 -40.44
C GLY A 63 -5.10 -24.54 -41.76
N THR A 64 -4.63 -23.66 -42.66
CA THR A 64 -4.53 -23.86 -44.12
C THR A 64 -3.59 -22.77 -44.67
N GLU A 65 -2.74 -23.10 -45.63
CA GLU A 65 -1.85 -22.13 -46.27
C GLU A 65 -2.65 -21.15 -47.15
N GLY A 66 -2.60 -19.85 -46.82
CA GLY A 66 -3.35 -18.81 -47.52
C GLY A 66 -2.70 -17.44 -47.37
N HIS A 67 -2.23 -16.88 -48.48
CA HIS A 67 -1.41 -15.66 -48.48
C HIS A 67 -2.26 -14.38 -48.36
N GLN A 68 -2.42 -13.82 -47.15
CA GLN A 68 -2.84 -12.42 -46.99
C GLN A 68 -2.45 -11.77 -45.65
N GLU A 69 -2.52 -10.43 -45.65
CA GLU A 69 -1.88 -9.51 -44.71
C GLU A 69 -2.22 -9.71 -43.22
N SER A 70 -1.23 -9.35 -42.38
CA SER A 70 -1.31 -9.35 -40.93
C SER A 70 -2.36 -8.37 -40.39
N LYS A 71 -3.59 -8.86 -40.23
CA LYS A 71 -4.64 -8.19 -39.45
C LYS A 71 -4.24 -8.11 -37.97
N LYS A 72 -3.44 -7.09 -37.63
CA LYS A 72 -3.29 -6.61 -36.24
C LYS A 72 -4.69 -6.45 -35.67
N GLN A 73 -5.06 -7.30 -34.70
CA GLN A 73 -6.34 -7.16 -34.01
C GLN A 73 -6.40 -5.75 -33.42
N LYS A 74 -7.45 -5.00 -33.75
CA LYS A 74 -7.59 -3.62 -33.27
C LYS A 74 -7.81 -3.68 -31.76
N PRO A 75 -7.14 -2.83 -30.95
CA PRO A 75 -7.34 -2.79 -29.52
C PRO A 75 -8.83 -2.70 -29.18
N HIS A 76 -9.28 -3.50 -28.22
CA HIS A 76 -10.70 -3.65 -27.93
C HIS A 76 -11.29 -2.27 -27.56
N PRO A 77 -12.51 -1.89 -27.99
CA PRO A 77 -13.00 -0.50 -27.87
C PRO A 77 -13.02 0.09 -26.44
N LEU A 78 -12.96 -0.76 -25.42
CA LEU A 78 -12.89 -0.37 -24.01
C LEU A 78 -11.47 0.04 -23.55
N GLU A 79 -10.40 -0.40 -24.21
CA GLU A 79 -9.00 -0.11 -23.82
C GLU A 79 -8.63 1.37 -24.00
N ILE A 80 -9.28 2.02 -24.96
CA ILE A 80 -9.16 3.46 -25.26
C ILE A 80 -9.88 4.31 -24.18
N CYS A 81 -10.87 3.72 -23.50
CA CYS A 81 -11.74 4.40 -22.55
C CYS A 81 -11.12 4.47 -21.14
N LYS A 82 -10.27 5.47 -20.90
CA LYS A 82 -9.65 5.73 -19.59
C LYS A 82 -10.19 6.99 -18.89
N LEU A 83 -10.68 6.82 -17.66
CA LEU A 83 -10.96 7.86 -16.68
C LEU A 83 -9.68 8.32 -15.98
N ARG A 84 -9.72 9.51 -15.39
CA ARG A 84 -8.63 10.08 -14.57
C ARG A 84 -9.13 10.30 -13.16
N ILE A 85 -8.61 9.57 -12.19
CA ILE A 85 -9.08 9.61 -10.79
C ILE A 85 -7.88 9.89 -9.88
N ILE A 86 -8.11 10.55 -8.74
CA ILE A 86 -7.08 10.76 -7.73
C ILE A 86 -7.10 9.58 -6.74
N ASP A 87 -5.98 8.88 -6.61
CA ASP A 87 -5.88 7.68 -5.78
C ASP A 87 -5.55 8.08 -4.33
N ARG A 88 -6.58 8.41 -3.54
CA ARG A 88 -6.49 8.73 -2.09
C ARG A 88 -7.34 7.75 -1.29
N LEU A 89 -6.85 7.33 -0.12
CA LEU A 89 -7.53 6.34 0.71
C LEU A 89 -8.92 6.80 1.18
N PHE A 90 -9.06 7.99 1.77
CA PHE A 90 -10.36 8.56 2.15
C PHE A 90 -11.36 8.61 0.98
N LEU A 91 -10.95 9.09 -0.19
CA LEU A 91 -11.82 9.17 -1.37
C LEU A 91 -12.29 7.77 -1.81
N LEU A 92 -11.37 6.80 -1.88
CA LEU A 92 -11.74 5.43 -2.25
C LEU A 92 -12.61 4.76 -1.17
N LYS A 93 -12.37 4.99 0.13
CA LYS A 93 -13.25 4.53 1.22
C LYS A 93 -14.67 5.08 1.02
N HIS A 94 -14.83 6.40 0.89
CA HIS A 94 -16.12 7.07 0.70
C HIS A 94 -16.84 6.57 -0.55
N CYS A 95 -16.14 6.48 -1.68
CA CYS A 95 -16.72 6.01 -2.93
C CYS A 95 -17.05 4.51 -2.93
N THR A 96 -16.32 3.70 -2.17
CA THR A 96 -16.64 2.28 -1.97
C THR A 96 -17.92 2.12 -1.16
N ALA A 97 -18.05 2.81 -0.03
CA ALA A 97 -19.29 2.86 0.75
C ALA A 97 -20.48 3.35 -0.11
N ARG A 98 -20.25 4.31 -1.01
CA ARG A 98 -21.26 4.89 -1.91
C ARG A 98 -21.65 4.00 -3.11
N PHE A 99 -20.77 3.11 -3.60
CA PHE A 99 -20.97 2.40 -4.87
C PHE A 99 -21.01 0.87 -4.76
N ALA A 100 -20.36 0.26 -3.78
CA ALA A 100 -20.42 -1.20 -3.58
C ALA A 100 -21.79 -1.61 -3.03
N ASN A 101 -22.28 -0.90 -2.01
CA ASN A 101 -23.44 -1.30 -1.22
C ASN A 101 -24.79 -0.82 -1.80
N THR A 102 -24.78 -0.13 -2.95
CA THR A 102 -26.00 0.43 -3.55
C THR A 102 -26.60 -0.47 -4.63
N THR A 103 -27.79 -1.01 -4.36
CA THR A 103 -28.66 -1.67 -5.37
C THR A 103 -28.95 -0.77 -6.58
N LYS A 104 -29.05 0.55 -6.35
CA LYS A 104 -29.23 1.58 -7.37
C LYS A 104 -27.88 1.95 -8.01
N ARG A 105 -27.46 1.24 -9.07
CA ARG A 105 -26.18 1.48 -9.81
C ARG A 105 -26.03 2.86 -10.51
N TYR A 106 -27.08 3.67 -10.53
CA TYR A 106 -27.12 4.97 -11.23
C TYR A 106 -25.99 5.96 -10.86
N PRO A 107 -25.53 6.09 -9.59
CA PRO A 107 -24.45 7.00 -9.22
C PRO A 107 -23.14 6.76 -9.98
N LEU A 108 -22.75 5.49 -10.16
CA LEU A 108 -21.51 5.12 -10.85
C LEU A 108 -21.57 5.48 -12.35
N THR A 109 -22.74 5.32 -12.98
CA THR A 109 -22.92 5.71 -14.39
C THR A 109 -22.79 7.21 -14.64
N ARG A 110 -22.92 8.06 -13.62
CA ARG A 110 -22.71 9.52 -13.75
C ARG A 110 -21.25 9.88 -13.99
N MET A 111 -20.29 9.11 -13.47
CA MET A 111 -18.85 9.31 -13.69
C MET A 111 -18.41 8.98 -15.13
N ILE A 112 -19.17 8.15 -15.84
CA ILE A 112 -18.84 7.74 -17.21
C ILE A 112 -19.00 8.95 -18.15
N PRO A 113 -17.98 9.35 -18.93
CA PRO A 113 -18.03 10.56 -19.74
C PRO A 113 -19.12 10.46 -20.81
N PHE A 114 -19.75 11.59 -21.18
CA PHE A 114 -20.81 11.60 -22.19
C PHE A 114 -20.38 10.91 -23.51
N ARG A 115 -19.13 11.11 -23.95
CA ARG A 115 -18.54 10.49 -25.15
C ARG A 115 -18.44 8.96 -25.12
N TRP A 116 -18.67 8.30 -23.98
CA TRP A 116 -18.71 6.83 -23.89
C TRP A 116 -20.14 6.28 -23.96
N ARG A 117 -21.16 7.14 -23.80
CA ARG A 117 -22.57 6.75 -23.70
C ARG A 117 -23.22 6.65 -25.09
N PRO A 118 -24.29 5.86 -25.26
CA PRO A 118 -25.12 5.88 -26.47
C PRO A 118 -25.68 7.28 -26.78
N PRO A 119 -25.95 7.61 -28.06
CA PRO A 119 -25.84 6.73 -29.24
C PRO A 119 -24.45 6.73 -29.91
N HIS A 120 -23.56 7.68 -29.57
CA HIS A 120 -22.29 7.88 -30.29
C HIS A 120 -21.04 7.32 -29.59
N GLY A 121 -21.16 6.87 -28.33
CA GLY A 121 -20.05 6.29 -27.58
C GLY A 121 -19.96 4.76 -27.69
N PRO A 122 -18.78 4.17 -27.45
CA PRO A 122 -18.53 2.72 -27.59
C PRO A 122 -19.22 1.81 -26.57
N MET A 123 -19.88 2.33 -25.52
CA MET A 123 -20.60 1.48 -24.55
C MET A 123 -22.08 1.33 -24.90
N THR A 124 -22.60 0.11 -24.82
CA THR A 124 -24.04 -0.14 -24.91
C THR A 124 -24.80 0.27 -23.64
N THR A 125 -26.11 0.53 -23.77
CA THR A 125 -27.02 0.77 -22.63
C THR A 125 -27.03 -0.41 -21.63
N ARG A 126 -26.78 -1.65 -22.10
CA ARG A 126 -26.66 -2.84 -21.25
C ARG A 126 -25.37 -2.82 -20.45
N GLU A 127 -24.24 -2.53 -21.09
CA GLU A 127 -22.94 -2.40 -20.43
C GLU A 127 -22.93 -1.28 -19.40
N MET A 128 -23.55 -0.13 -19.68
CA MET A 128 -23.71 0.94 -18.69
C MET A 128 -24.49 0.51 -17.43
N LYS A 129 -25.52 -0.35 -17.57
CA LYS A 129 -26.26 -0.92 -16.43
C LYS A 129 -25.46 -2.00 -15.67
N ASN A 130 -24.41 -2.53 -16.29
CA ASN A 130 -23.57 -3.62 -15.79
C ASN A 130 -22.21 -3.18 -15.23
N ILE A 131 -21.99 -1.87 -15.05
CA ILE A 131 -20.80 -1.36 -14.38
C ILE A 131 -20.89 -1.63 -12.87
N VAL A 132 -19.80 -2.12 -12.29
CA VAL A 132 -19.64 -2.51 -10.89
C VAL A 132 -18.39 -1.84 -10.30
N TRP A 133 -18.48 -1.40 -9.05
CA TRP A 133 -17.36 -1.01 -8.20
C TRP A 133 -17.08 -2.15 -7.21
N ARG A 134 -15.81 -2.44 -6.91
CA ARG A 134 -15.45 -3.52 -5.97
C ARG A 134 -15.58 -3.07 -4.52
N GLU A 135 -16.01 -3.98 -3.65
CA GLU A 135 -16.08 -3.74 -2.20
C GLU A 135 -14.68 -3.61 -1.55
N ASP A 136 -13.68 -4.32 -2.07
CA ASP A 136 -12.29 -4.28 -1.57
C ASP A 136 -11.43 -3.19 -2.25
N MET A 137 -12.02 -2.26 -3.02
CA MET A 137 -11.28 -1.34 -3.88
C MET A 137 -10.14 -0.55 -3.21
N PRO A 138 -10.27 -0.01 -1.96
CA PRO A 138 -9.18 0.73 -1.34
C PRO A 138 -7.98 -0.18 -1.03
N SER A 139 -8.22 -1.37 -0.49
CA SER A 139 -7.20 -2.38 -0.20
C SER A 139 -6.58 -2.95 -1.48
N PHE A 140 -7.40 -3.14 -2.52
CA PHE A 140 -6.95 -3.57 -3.84
C PHE A 140 -6.00 -2.54 -4.46
N VAL A 141 -6.36 -1.25 -4.46
CA VAL A 141 -5.49 -0.17 -4.96
C VAL A 141 -4.19 -0.12 -4.17
N LEU A 142 -4.26 -0.14 -2.84
CA LEU A 142 -3.08 -0.13 -1.97
C LEU A 142 -2.11 -1.28 -2.30
N LYS A 143 -2.60 -2.52 -2.43
CA LYS A 143 -1.78 -3.68 -2.77
C LYS A 143 -1.01 -3.49 -4.08
N HIS A 144 -1.65 -2.93 -5.11
CA HIS A 144 -0.98 -2.72 -6.40
C HIS A 144 -0.07 -1.49 -6.40
N MET A 145 -0.37 -0.44 -5.61
CA MET A 145 0.56 0.68 -5.40
C MET A 145 1.84 0.23 -4.68
N ARG A 146 1.73 -0.64 -3.67
CA ARG A 146 2.89 -1.27 -3.00
C ARG A 146 3.70 -2.15 -3.95
N LYS A 147 3.04 -3.04 -4.71
CA LYS A 147 3.67 -3.86 -5.77
C LYS A 147 4.44 -3.01 -6.79
N VAL A 148 3.87 -1.88 -7.23
CA VAL A 148 4.55 -0.95 -8.14
C VAL A 148 5.76 -0.28 -7.47
N VAL A 149 5.64 0.19 -6.22
CA VAL A 149 6.79 0.76 -5.48
C VAL A 149 7.92 -0.25 -5.31
N VAL A 150 7.62 -1.50 -4.91
CA VAL A 150 8.63 -2.56 -4.78
C VAL A 150 9.29 -2.85 -6.13
N LYS A 151 8.52 -2.96 -7.22
CA LYS A 151 9.03 -3.17 -8.59
C LYS A 151 9.98 -2.05 -9.00
N GLU A 152 9.54 -0.80 -8.93
CA GLU A 152 10.32 0.37 -9.39
C GLU A 152 11.61 0.52 -8.55
N LEU A 153 11.56 0.29 -7.24
CA LEU A 153 12.74 0.28 -6.36
C LEU A 153 13.77 -0.78 -6.78
N LYS A 154 13.32 -1.99 -7.12
CA LYS A 154 14.20 -3.05 -7.65
C LYS A 154 14.83 -2.68 -9.00
N GLU A 155 14.03 -2.14 -9.92
CA GLU A 155 14.53 -1.69 -11.23
C GLU A 155 15.56 -0.55 -11.09
N THR A 156 15.42 0.33 -10.08
CA THR A 156 16.43 1.36 -9.74
C THR A 156 17.70 0.84 -9.06
N CYS A 157 17.81 -0.45 -8.73
CA CYS A 157 19.08 -1.08 -8.35
C CYS A 157 19.73 -1.78 -9.54
N LEU A 158 18.97 -2.56 -10.32
CA LEU A 158 19.50 -3.37 -11.43
C LEU A 158 20.26 -2.55 -12.48
N ASN A 159 19.75 -1.35 -12.81
CA ASN A 159 20.33 -0.50 -13.86
C ASN A 159 21.56 0.32 -13.40
N VAL A 160 21.86 0.34 -12.09
CA VAL A 160 22.83 1.29 -11.49
C VAL A 160 24.25 0.72 -11.35
N ASN A 161 24.44 -0.57 -11.66
CA ASN A 161 25.70 -1.31 -11.52
C ASN A 161 26.90 -0.75 -12.32
N ASN A 162 26.70 0.18 -13.26
CA ASN A 162 27.76 0.89 -13.99
C ASN A 162 27.78 2.42 -13.76
N SER A 163 26.77 3.00 -13.11
CA SER A 163 26.56 4.46 -13.07
C SER A 163 26.79 5.11 -11.70
N ASP A 164 26.63 4.38 -10.59
CA ASP A 164 26.51 5.04 -9.28
C ASP A 164 27.77 5.81 -8.84
N ALA A 165 28.97 5.31 -9.16
CA ALA A 165 30.23 5.99 -8.88
C ALA A 165 30.40 7.35 -9.58
N ARG A 166 29.52 7.67 -10.55
CA ARG A 166 29.45 8.97 -11.24
C ARG A 166 28.17 9.73 -10.95
N HIS A 167 27.09 9.05 -10.56
CA HIS A 167 25.76 9.66 -10.48
C HIS A 167 25.19 9.76 -9.05
N CYS A 168 25.71 9.03 -8.06
CA CYS A 168 25.27 9.09 -6.66
C CYS A 168 23.73 9.07 -6.52
N VAL A 169 23.09 8.07 -7.12
CA VAL A 169 21.62 7.89 -7.08
C VAL A 169 21.19 7.49 -5.67
N TRP A 170 22.05 6.75 -4.98
CA TRP A 170 21.88 6.25 -3.63
C TRP A 170 23.00 6.76 -2.73
N THR A 171 22.68 7.12 -1.49
CA THR A 171 23.66 7.46 -0.45
C THR A 171 23.15 6.97 0.90
N THR A 172 23.95 6.18 1.62
CA THR A 172 23.57 5.68 2.96
C THR A 172 23.49 6.83 3.94
N VAL A 173 22.47 6.82 4.82
CA VAL A 173 22.32 7.80 5.91
C VAL A 173 22.53 7.07 7.23
N GLU A 174 23.53 7.49 8.01
CA GLU A 174 23.78 6.90 9.33
C GLU A 174 22.61 7.14 10.28
N LEU A 175 21.81 6.10 10.51
CA LEU A 175 20.65 6.13 11.41
C LEU A 175 20.87 5.14 12.56
N ARG A 176 21.44 5.63 13.67
CA ARG A 176 21.77 4.81 14.86
C ARG A 176 20.54 4.31 15.61
N GLU A 177 19.49 5.13 15.65
CA GLU A 177 18.20 4.83 16.28
C GLU A 177 17.08 5.26 15.33
N ASN A 178 15.90 4.63 15.43
CA ASN A 178 14.71 5.03 14.66
C ASN A 178 14.07 6.32 15.22
N SER A 179 14.85 7.40 15.34
CA SER A 179 14.41 8.69 15.89
C SER A 179 14.61 9.84 14.88
N PRO A 180 13.73 10.86 14.87
CA PRO A 180 13.93 12.05 14.02
C PRO A 180 15.23 12.81 14.32
N ALA A 181 15.75 12.72 15.56
CA ALA A 181 17.03 13.33 15.95
C ALA A 181 18.22 12.60 15.32
N SER A 182 18.23 11.26 15.34
CA SER A 182 19.25 10.47 14.64
C SER A 182 19.22 10.72 13.14
N LEU A 183 18.03 10.89 12.55
CA LEU A 183 17.91 11.26 11.14
C LEU A 183 18.53 12.64 10.86
N ALA A 184 18.25 13.65 11.68
CA ALA A 184 18.83 14.98 11.53
C ALA A 184 20.37 14.96 11.62
N TYR A 185 20.93 14.16 12.54
CA TYR A 185 22.37 13.95 12.65
C TYR A 185 22.97 13.23 11.42
N GLY A 186 22.37 12.12 10.98
CA GLY A 186 22.82 11.39 9.79
C GLY A 186 22.80 12.26 8.52
N LEU A 187 21.83 13.17 8.40
CA LEU A 187 21.76 14.13 7.30
C LEU A 187 22.84 15.23 7.37
N GLN A 188 23.31 15.62 8.56
CA GLN A 188 24.41 16.58 8.71
C GLN A 188 25.74 16.00 8.23
N ASN A 189 25.96 14.70 8.46
CA ASN A 189 27.19 14.00 8.06
C ASN A 189 27.26 13.68 6.55
N MET A 190 26.18 13.86 5.79
CA MET A 190 26.20 13.64 4.34
C MET A 190 27.00 14.73 3.61
N LYS A 191 27.78 14.30 2.62
CA LYS A 191 28.39 15.19 1.61
C LYS A 191 27.30 15.91 0.81
N ASP A 192 27.52 17.17 0.43
CA ASP A 192 26.65 17.86 -0.55
C ASP A 192 26.72 17.15 -1.92
N LEU A 193 25.56 17.06 -2.59
CA LEU A 193 25.39 16.42 -3.89
C LEU A 193 24.63 17.36 -4.83
N ASP A 194 24.86 17.24 -6.13
CA ASP A 194 24.13 18.03 -7.12
C ASP A 194 22.63 17.69 -7.13
N ASN A 195 21.81 18.71 -6.90
CA ASN A 195 20.34 18.69 -6.94
C ASN A 195 19.66 17.92 -5.78
N MET A 196 20.26 17.86 -4.58
CA MET A 196 19.65 17.18 -3.41
C MET A 196 18.22 17.64 -3.10
N GLU A 197 17.86 18.89 -3.41
CA GLU A 197 16.49 19.41 -3.31
C GLU A 197 15.44 18.66 -4.16
N CYS A 198 15.86 17.86 -5.15
CA CYS A 198 15.00 16.95 -5.91
C CYS A 198 14.93 15.52 -5.33
N GLY A 199 15.75 15.21 -4.34
CA GLY A 199 15.83 13.89 -3.70
C GLY A 199 14.74 13.62 -2.65
N GLY A 200 14.90 12.51 -1.94
CA GLY A 200 14.06 12.11 -0.82
C GLY A 200 14.76 11.08 0.05
N ILE A 201 14.33 10.96 1.29
CA ILE A 201 14.88 10.00 2.25
C ILE A 201 13.96 8.79 2.32
N LEU A 202 14.51 7.59 2.21
CA LEU A 202 13.81 6.33 2.44
C LEU A 202 14.30 5.76 3.77
N ILE A 203 13.37 5.39 4.65
CA ILE A 203 13.68 4.75 5.93
C ILE A 203 13.17 3.33 5.85
N MET A 204 14.07 2.35 5.91
CA MET A 204 13.69 0.93 5.85
C MET A 204 13.03 0.46 7.14
N GLY A 205 13.26 1.18 8.24
CA GLY A 205 12.96 0.75 9.60
C GLY A 205 13.90 -0.38 10.03
N SER A 206 13.98 -0.63 11.33
CA SER A 206 14.86 -1.68 11.86
C SER A 206 14.54 -3.05 11.24
N MET A 207 15.58 -3.87 11.05
CA MET A 207 15.40 -5.31 10.97
C MET A 207 14.87 -5.77 12.33
N SER A 208 13.83 -6.60 12.33
CA SER A 208 13.25 -7.05 13.60
C SER A 208 14.23 -7.98 14.30
N LEU A 209 14.47 -7.73 15.59
CA LEU A 209 15.45 -8.44 16.42
C LEU A 209 15.24 -9.97 16.44
N LYS A 210 14.05 -10.43 16.05
CA LYS A 210 13.70 -11.83 15.79
C LYS A 210 14.71 -12.54 14.88
N GLN A 211 15.17 -11.90 13.81
CA GLN A 211 16.11 -12.54 12.89
C GLN A 211 17.48 -12.77 13.52
N ASN A 212 18.01 -11.75 14.20
CA ASN A 212 19.26 -11.86 14.96
C ASN A 212 19.18 -12.90 16.08
N ILE A 213 18.00 -13.10 16.69
CA ILE A 213 17.78 -14.14 17.70
C ILE A 213 17.71 -15.53 17.04
N GLU A 214 16.97 -15.71 15.94
CA GLU A 214 16.91 -17.00 15.22
C GLU A 214 18.27 -17.44 14.70
N ASP A 215 19.11 -16.51 14.24
CA ASP A 215 20.44 -16.84 13.72
C ASP A 215 21.45 -17.06 14.86
N ALA A 216 21.43 -16.25 15.93
CA ALA A 216 22.25 -16.50 17.12
C ALA A 216 21.88 -17.78 17.88
N VAL A 217 20.62 -18.24 17.82
CA VAL A 217 20.19 -19.51 18.43
C VAL A 217 20.68 -20.72 17.64
N LYS A 218 20.90 -20.61 16.32
CA LYS A 218 21.45 -21.72 15.51
C LYS A 218 22.91 -22.00 15.87
N ASP A 219 23.73 -20.94 16.00
CA ASP A 219 25.14 -21.03 16.37
C ASP A 219 25.39 -21.60 17.79
N ILE A 220 24.35 -21.71 18.63
CA ILE A 220 24.44 -22.30 19.98
C ILE A 220 24.15 -23.82 19.97
N THR A 221 23.63 -24.38 18.87
CA THR A 221 23.20 -25.80 18.79
C THR A 221 24.19 -26.75 18.09
N ALA A 222 25.44 -26.33 17.91
CA ALA A 222 26.52 -27.16 17.36
C ALA A 222 27.85 -26.92 18.12
N ASP A 223 28.01 -27.59 19.26
CA ASP A 223 29.21 -28.39 19.58
C ASP A 223 29.12 -29.10 20.95
N ASP A 224 29.90 -30.18 21.08
CA ASP A 224 30.06 -31.19 22.14
C ASP A 224 29.48 -31.01 23.56
N LEU A 225 28.74 -32.06 24.00
CA LEU A 225 28.47 -32.38 25.41
C LEU A 225 29.42 -33.49 25.94
N PRO A 226 30.37 -33.18 26.85
CA PRO A 226 31.09 -34.21 27.61
C PRO A 226 30.26 -34.69 28.81
N ALA A 227 29.93 -35.98 28.86
CA ALA A 227 29.12 -36.55 29.94
C ALA A 227 29.90 -36.71 31.26
N ARG A 228 29.43 -36.05 32.33
CA ARG A 228 29.77 -36.39 33.73
C ARG A 228 28.70 -35.86 34.68
N GLY A 229 28.14 -36.74 35.51
CA GLY A 229 27.29 -36.34 36.64
C GLY A 229 27.93 -36.75 37.97
N VAL A 230 27.41 -36.23 39.08
CA VAL A 230 27.42 -36.85 40.44
C VAL A 230 26.62 -35.95 41.42
N SER A 231 25.78 -36.57 42.25
CA SER A 231 25.18 -36.14 43.53
C SER A 231 24.76 -34.67 43.82
N GLY A 232 23.51 -34.49 44.28
CA GLY A 232 23.17 -33.46 45.29
C GLY A 232 23.48 -33.94 46.72
N PRO A 233 22.83 -33.45 47.80
CA PRO A 233 21.68 -32.54 47.88
C PRO A 233 21.92 -31.30 48.78
N ASP A 234 20.91 -30.45 49.00
CA ASP A 234 20.32 -30.19 50.33
C ASP A 234 19.23 -29.08 50.33
N ILE A 235 18.41 -29.04 51.39
CA ILE A 235 17.27 -28.13 51.59
C ILE A 235 17.36 -27.50 52.99
N PRO A 236 17.02 -26.21 53.16
CA PRO A 236 16.18 -25.84 54.31
C PRO A 236 15.02 -24.87 53.99
N SER A 237 13.96 -24.95 54.80
CA SER A 237 12.64 -24.34 54.59
C SER A 237 12.43 -22.98 55.29
N GLY A 238 11.37 -22.25 54.89
CA GLY A 238 10.72 -21.16 55.64
C GLY A 238 10.70 -19.81 54.90
N SER A 239 9.76 -18.87 55.12
CA SER A 239 8.49 -18.84 55.88
C SER A 239 7.61 -17.72 55.28
N ARG A 240 6.33 -17.96 54.92
CA ARG A 240 5.09 -17.85 55.74
C ARG A 240 4.65 -16.40 56.07
N LEU A 241 3.32 -16.18 55.99
CA LEU A 241 2.56 -14.94 56.26
C LEU A 241 2.55 -13.90 55.10
N SER A 242 1.51 -13.09 54.91
CA SER A 242 0.26 -12.94 55.68
C SER A 242 -0.98 -12.74 54.79
N ALA A 243 -2.17 -12.93 55.37
CA ALA A 243 -3.46 -12.59 54.77
C ALA A 243 -4.19 -11.52 55.62
N GLY A 244 -5.11 -10.78 55.02
CA GLY A 244 -5.94 -9.78 55.71
C GLY A 244 -7.29 -9.62 55.01
N GLN A 245 -8.37 -9.73 55.77
CA GLN A 245 -9.76 -9.50 55.33
C GLN A 245 -10.28 -8.21 55.97
N CYS A 246 -11.22 -7.52 55.31
CA CYS A 246 -12.58 -7.25 55.85
C CYS A 246 -13.44 -6.39 54.90
N SER A 247 -14.76 -6.46 55.11
CA SER A 247 -15.85 -5.65 54.52
C SER A 247 -16.58 -4.92 55.69
N PRO A 248 -17.86 -4.48 55.66
CA PRO A 248 -18.89 -4.27 54.61
C PRO A 248 -19.15 -2.74 54.37
N GLU A 249 -20.30 -2.06 54.14
CA GLU A 249 -21.78 -2.25 54.22
C GLU A 249 -22.52 -1.43 53.11
N ILE A 250 -23.53 -1.98 52.40
CA ILE A 250 -25.01 -1.83 52.54
C ILE A 250 -25.65 -0.59 51.83
N GLY A 251 -26.83 -0.81 51.20
CA GLY A 251 -27.68 0.17 50.49
C GLY A 251 -27.89 -0.24 49.02
N GLU A 252 -28.94 -0.94 48.57
CA GLU A 252 -30.41 -0.75 48.72
C GLU A 252 -30.92 0.64 48.30
N SER A 253 -31.95 0.83 47.47
CA SER A 253 -32.73 -0.06 46.55
C SER A 253 -33.32 0.87 45.43
N ARG A 254 -34.46 0.77 44.71
CA ARG A 254 -35.68 -0.07 44.72
C ARG A 254 -36.55 0.11 43.44
N GLY A 255 -36.59 -0.87 42.52
CA GLY A 255 -37.65 -1.00 41.47
C GLY A 255 -37.49 -0.16 40.17
N THR A 256 -38.23 -0.42 39.09
CA THR A 256 -39.34 -1.40 38.85
C THR A 256 -39.38 -1.88 37.38
N GLN A 257 -40.13 -2.96 37.09
CA GLN A 257 -40.45 -3.51 35.77
C GLN A 257 -41.25 -2.50 34.89
N SER A 258 -41.59 -2.72 33.61
CA SER A 258 -41.58 -3.89 32.71
C SER A 258 -41.41 -3.44 31.22
N GLU A 259 -41.49 -4.24 30.14
CA GLU A 259 -41.87 -5.66 29.96
C GLU A 259 -41.19 -6.34 28.74
N SER A 260 -41.75 -7.48 28.33
CA SER A 260 -41.35 -8.43 27.28
C SER A 260 -42.15 -8.29 25.97
N MET A 261 -41.51 -8.50 24.82
CA MET A 261 -41.98 -9.47 23.80
C MET A 261 -40.76 -10.10 23.12
N GLY A 262 -40.79 -11.42 22.91
CA GLY A 262 -39.66 -12.19 22.35
C GLY A 262 -39.97 -12.88 21.02
N SER A 263 -38.92 -13.36 20.36
CA SER A 263 -38.97 -14.33 19.26
C SER A 263 -37.75 -15.26 19.34
N ALA A 264 -37.87 -16.49 18.85
CA ALA A 264 -36.96 -17.58 19.22
C ALA A 264 -35.83 -17.87 18.21
N PHE A 265 -34.71 -18.36 18.77
CA PHE A 265 -33.80 -19.44 18.35
C PHE A 265 -33.94 -20.08 16.94
N PRO A 266 -32.83 -20.59 16.34
CA PRO A 266 -31.70 -21.20 17.06
C PRO A 266 -30.28 -20.73 16.70
N SER A 267 -29.38 -20.92 17.66
CA SER A 267 -27.94 -20.79 17.51
C SER A 267 -27.36 -21.98 16.72
N SER A 268 -26.58 -21.70 15.68
CA SER A 268 -25.74 -22.69 14.99
C SER A 268 -24.27 -22.34 15.19
N SER A 269 -23.53 -23.15 15.93
CA SER A 269 -22.09 -22.96 16.13
C SER A 269 -21.30 -23.44 14.91
N THR A 270 -20.68 -22.50 14.20
CA THR A 270 -19.67 -22.81 13.17
C THR A 270 -18.44 -21.93 13.38
N SER A 271 -17.39 -22.52 13.92
CA SER A 271 -16.05 -21.94 13.90
C SER A 271 -15.52 -21.90 12.46
N ASN A 272 -14.95 -20.77 12.03
CA ASN A 272 -13.74 -20.74 11.21
C ASN A 272 -13.24 -19.31 10.92
N SER A 273 -11.93 -19.21 10.67
CA SER A 273 -11.23 -18.07 10.07
C SER A 273 -11.47 -16.70 10.70
N ALA A 274 -10.61 -16.34 11.66
CA ALA A 274 -10.36 -14.93 11.99
C ALA A 274 -9.64 -14.27 10.80
N ALA A 275 -10.41 -13.77 9.83
CA ALA A 275 -9.86 -13.00 8.71
C ALA A 275 -9.19 -11.73 9.25
N GLU A 276 -7.88 -11.63 9.06
CA GLU A 276 -7.10 -10.45 9.44
C GLU A 276 -7.71 -9.20 8.79
N ARG A 277 -8.27 -8.31 9.61
CA ARG A 277 -8.66 -6.97 9.17
C ARG A 277 -7.39 -6.12 9.21
N PRO A 278 -6.80 -5.71 8.07
CA PRO A 278 -5.61 -4.86 8.09
C PRO A 278 -6.00 -3.50 8.69
N SER A 279 -5.57 -3.24 9.92
CA SER A 279 -5.76 -1.96 10.61
C SER A 279 -4.88 -0.90 9.94
N CYS A 280 -5.43 -0.20 8.95
CA CYS A 280 -4.73 0.82 8.15
C CYS A 280 -4.50 2.15 8.90
N SER A 281 -4.15 2.09 10.19
CA SER A 281 -3.64 3.21 10.98
C SER A 281 -2.12 3.32 10.78
N ILE A 282 -1.69 4.21 9.89
CA ILE A 282 -0.30 4.31 9.45
C ILE A 282 0.37 5.55 10.07
N SER A 283 0.71 5.43 11.35
CA SER A 283 1.42 6.45 12.12
C SER A 283 2.95 6.31 11.95
N SER A 284 3.54 7.11 11.06
CA SER A 284 4.99 7.28 10.96
C SER A 284 5.52 8.10 12.14
N ILE A 285 6.57 7.62 12.82
CA ILE A 285 7.28 8.38 13.87
C ILE A 285 8.11 9.52 13.24
N PHE A 286 8.49 9.37 11.97
CA PHE A 286 9.25 10.38 11.23
C PHE A 286 8.33 11.45 10.61
N PRO A 287 8.76 12.73 10.58
CA PRO A 287 7.99 13.80 9.96
C PRO A 287 7.88 13.60 8.45
N HIS A 288 6.77 14.03 7.84
CA HIS A 288 6.58 13.87 6.39
C HIS A 288 7.63 14.59 5.54
N PHE A 289 8.28 15.63 6.06
CA PHE A 289 9.36 16.36 5.42
C PHE A 289 10.45 16.67 6.44
N THR A 290 11.68 16.80 5.96
CA THR A 290 12.80 17.34 6.73
C THR A 290 13.59 18.35 5.89
N THR A 291 14.38 19.19 6.55
CA THR A 291 15.22 20.20 5.91
C THR A 291 16.64 19.67 5.77
N LEU A 292 17.23 19.76 4.58
CA LEU A 292 18.63 19.40 4.35
C LEU A 292 19.58 20.44 4.94
N PRO A 293 20.50 20.06 5.86
CA PRO A 293 21.45 21.01 6.46
C PRO A 293 22.34 21.75 5.45
N GLN A 294 22.70 21.09 4.35
CA GLN A 294 23.62 21.60 3.32
C GLN A 294 23.03 22.78 2.51
N ARG A 295 21.70 22.78 2.29
CA ARG A 295 21.03 23.67 1.32
C ARG A 295 19.79 24.38 1.85
N GLY A 296 19.32 24.07 3.07
CA GLY A 296 18.08 24.61 3.63
C GLY A 296 16.79 24.17 2.89
N SER A 297 16.90 23.28 1.91
CA SER A 297 15.77 22.79 1.10
C SER A 297 14.99 21.69 1.83
N LYS A 298 13.67 21.65 1.63
CA LYS A 298 12.78 20.64 2.24
C LYS A 298 12.63 19.44 1.33
N VAL A 299 12.96 18.25 1.82
CA VAL A 299 12.83 16.97 1.11
C VAL A 299 11.81 16.04 1.79
N PRO A 300 11.10 15.19 1.03
CA PRO A 300 10.18 14.20 1.59
C PRO A 300 10.92 13.07 2.32
N VAL A 301 10.34 12.61 3.43
CA VAL A 301 10.75 11.38 4.13
C VAL A 301 9.72 10.28 3.86
N PHE A 302 10.17 9.15 3.31
CA PHE A 302 9.39 7.97 3.00
C PHE A 302 9.72 6.87 4.00
N ASP A 303 8.96 6.80 5.10
CA ASP A 303 9.02 5.67 6.02
C ASP A 303 8.42 4.43 5.35
N LEU A 304 9.28 3.51 4.90
CA LEU A 304 8.86 2.26 4.25
C LEU A 304 8.35 1.23 5.26
N SER A 305 8.65 1.37 6.55
CA SER A 305 8.04 0.54 7.60
C SER A 305 6.58 0.91 7.86
N ALA A 306 6.22 2.17 7.59
CA ALA A 306 4.85 2.63 7.54
C ALA A 306 4.18 2.32 6.18
N LEU A 307 4.88 2.55 5.06
CA LEU A 307 4.27 2.49 3.72
C LEU A 307 4.16 1.07 3.13
N LEU A 308 5.06 0.13 3.45
CA LEU A 308 5.10 -1.25 2.93
C LEU A 308 4.83 -2.27 4.05
N THR A 309 4.49 -3.51 3.70
CA THR A 309 4.45 -4.63 4.67
C THR A 309 5.85 -5.16 4.99
N ASP A 310 5.97 -5.92 6.08
CA ASP A 310 7.22 -6.60 6.45
C ASP A 310 7.73 -7.55 5.36
N SER A 311 6.82 -8.26 4.68
CA SER A 311 7.18 -9.16 3.57
C SER A 311 7.69 -8.39 2.36
N GLU A 312 7.07 -7.26 1.99
CA GLU A 312 7.50 -6.39 0.88
C GLU A 312 8.85 -5.71 1.19
N ARG A 313 9.07 -5.29 2.44
CA ARG A 313 10.39 -4.79 2.89
C ARG A 313 11.46 -5.86 2.83
N GLU A 314 11.16 -7.07 3.26
CA GLU A 314 12.12 -8.17 3.25
C GLU A 314 12.40 -8.69 1.82
N GLU A 315 11.42 -8.59 0.92
CA GLU A 315 11.59 -8.83 -0.51
C GLU A 315 12.59 -7.83 -1.15
N LEU A 316 12.66 -6.59 -0.65
CA LEU A 316 13.69 -5.62 -1.03
C LEU A 316 15.06 -5.96 -0.42
N ARG A 317 15.14 -6.27 0.89
CA ARG A 317 16.40 -6.66 1.57
C ARG A 317 17.09 -7.88 0.97
N LYS A 318 16.30 -8.83 0.46
CA LYS A 318 16.77 -10.02 -0.26
C LYS A 318 17.17 -9.72 -1.70
N HIS A 319 16.57 -8.72 -2.35
CA HIS A 319 16.90 -8.36 -3.72
C HIS A 319 18.18 -7.54 -3.86
N HIS A 320 18.46 -6.61 -2.94
CA HIS A 320 19.68 -5.79 -3.02
C HIS A 320 20.24 -5.39 -1.64
N PRO A 321 21.56 -5.53 -1.37
CA PRO A 321 22.14 -5.31 -0.05
C PRO A 321 21.83 -3.95 0.58
N ARG A 322 21.71 -2.88 -0.22
CA ARG A 322 21.45 -1.52 0.30
C ARG A 322 20.13 -1.37 1.04
N PHE A 323 19.13 -2.20 0.77
CA PHE A 323 17.87 -2.15 1.54
C PHE A 323 18.00 -2.73 2.96
N ARG A 324 19.17 -3.27 3.32
CA ARG A 324 19.54 -3.61 4.70
C ARG A 324 19.96 -2.40 5.53
N GLU A 325 20.37 -1.31 4.88
CA GLU A 325 20.67 -0.04 5.54
C GLU A 325 19.40 0.53 6.21
N ALA A 326 19.55 1.12 7.40
CA ALA A 326 18.40 1.66 8.14
C ALA A 326 17.75 2.86 7.42
N ALA A 327 18.54 3.70 6.75
CA ALA A 327 18.06 4.80 5.91
C ALA A 327 18.96 5.05 4.69
N LEU A 328 18.33 5.50 3.60
CA LEU A 328 18.95 5.82 2.32
C LEU A 328 18.45 7.19 1.83
N PHE A 329 19.36 8.04 1.37
CA PHE A 329 19.01 9.18 0.52
C PHE A 329 18.95 8.72 -0.94
N PHE A 330 17.87 9.09 -1.64
CA PHE A 330 17.57 8.68 -3.00
C PHE A 330 17.35 9.90 -3.90
N LEU A 331 18.06 9.94 -5.02
CA LEU A 331 18.19 11.13 -5.87
C LEU A 331 17.78 10.83 -7.33
N PRO A 332 16.60 11.30 -7.78
CA PRO A 332 16.07 10.98 -9.10
C PRO A 332 16.78 11.77 -10.22
N LYS A 333 17.77 11.16 -10.87
CA LYS A 333 18.50 11.75 -12.01
C LYS A 333 18.06 11.18 -13.37
N GLU A 334 17.67 9.92 -13.41
CA GLU A 334 17.27 9.20 -14.62
C GLU A 334 15.75 8.95 -14.68
N THR A 335 15.25 8.54 -15.84
CA THR A 335 13.82 8.22 -16.06
C THR A 335 13.30 7.14 -15.11
N ILE A 336 14.05 6.06 -14.90
CA ILE A 336 13.68 4.96 -14.00
C ILE A 336 13.66 5.45 -12.54
N THR A 337 14.68 6.20 -12.11
CA THR A 337 14.73 6.79 -10.76
C THR A 337 13.63 7.82 -10.51
N THR A 338 13.21 8.54 -11.56
CA THR A 338 12.03 9.41 -11.55
C THR A 338 10.73 8.59 -11.40
N GLY A 339 10.64 7.42 -12.05
CA GLY A 339 9.54 6.47 -11.90
C GLY A 339 9.36 6.04 -10.45
N ALA A 340 10.41 5.50 -9.83
CA ALA A 340 10.42 5.11 -8.42
C ALA A 340 10.06 6.27 -7.48
N MET A 341 10.63 7.47 -7.69
CA MET A 341 10.27 8.65 -6.90
C MET A 341 8.78 9.02 -7.06
N LEU A 342 8.22 8.95 -8.27
CA LEU A 342 6.80 9.19 -8.51
C LEU A 342 5.91 8.09 -7.90
N ALA A 343 6.36 6.84 -7.87
CA ALA A 343 5.66 5.73 -7.22
C ALA A 343 5.62 5.91 -5.69
N LEU A 344 6.75 6.25 -5.07
CA LEU A 344 6.85 6.60 -3.65
C LEU A 344 5.93 7.78 -3.28
N TRP A 345 5.94 8.85 -4.09
CA TRP A 345 5.05 10.00 -3.92
C TRP A 345 3.57 9.64 -4.02
N LYS A 346 3.20 8.72 -4.92
CA LYS A 346 1.82 8.22 -5.03
C LYS A 346 1.43 7.38 -3.81
N LEU A 347 2.26 6.41 -3.42
CA LEU A 347 1.96 5.53 -2.27
C LEU A 347 1.89 6.32 -0.95
N LYS A 348 2.81 7.25 -0.72
CA LYS A 348 2.72 8.15 0.44
C LYS A 348 1.51 9.10 0.34
N GLY A 349 1.26 9.63 -0.85
CA GLY A 349 0.10 10.44 -1.15
C GLY A 349 -1.23 9.72 -0.95
N PHE A 350 -1.28 8.39 -1.03
CA PHE A 350 -2.47 7.59 -0.76
C PHE A 350 -2.99 7.81 0.66
N PHE A 351 -2.09 8.01 1.64
CA PHE A 351 -2.41 8.12 3.07
C PHE A 351 -2.39 9.57 3.60
N MET A 352 -1.52 10.44 3.08
CA MET A 352 -1.17 11.75 3.67
C MET A 352 -2.30 12.76 3.97
N TYR A 353 -3.55 12.50 3.57
CA TYR A 353 -4.68 13.41 3.74
C TYR A 353 -5.89 12.78 4.44
N ASP A 354 -5.76 11.54 4.95
CA ASP A 354 -6.80 10.96 5.81
C ASP A 354 -6.77 11.63 7.20
N GLU A 355 -5.59 11.92 7.76
CA GLU A 355 -5.40 12.51 9.10
C GLU A 355 -6.04 13.91 9.26
N GLU A 356 -5.76 14.85 8.34
CA GLU A 356 -6.26 16.24 8.43
C GLU A 356 -7.79 16.33 8.33
N LEU A 357 -8.43 15.37 7.65
CA LEU A 357 -9.90 15.31 7.52
C LEU A 357 -10.56 14.64 8.73
N LEU A 358 -9.94 13.60 9.31
CA LEU A 358 -10.46 12.92 10.50
C LEU A 358 -10.57 13.84 11.73
N HIS A 359 -9.77 14.91 11.78
CA HIS A 359 -9.84 15.94 12.82
C HIS A 359 -10.91 17.02 12.57
N GLN A 360 -11.65 16.99 11.45
CA GLN A 360 -12.75 17.93 11.17
C GLN A 360 -14.13 17.34 11.46
N ASP A 361 -14.30 16.01 11.39
CA ASP A 361 -15.57 15.34 11.73
C ASP A 361 -15.82 15.24 13.26
N SER A 362 -14.88 15.71 14.10
CA SER A 362 -14.97 15.70 15.57
C SER A 362 -15.57 16.96 16.20
N ASP A 363 -16.09 17.90 15.40
CA ASP A 363 -16.64 19.18 15.87
C ASP A 363 -18.17 19.24 15.65
N PRO A 364 -19.01 18.83 16.62
CA PRO A 364 -20.44 18.53 16.43
C PRO A 364 -21.36 19.76 16.37
N LEU A 365 -20.86 20.90 15.88
CA LEU A 365 -21.55 22.21 15.88
C LEU A 365 -21.43 22.96 14.54
N ARG A 366 -21.83 22.31 13.43
CA ARG A 366 -22.04 22.93 12.11
C ARG A 366 -23.26 22.37 11.37
#